data_AF-Q85VF2-F1
#
_entry.id   AF-Q85VF2-F1
#
_cell.length_a   1.000
_cell.length_b   1.000
_cell.length_c   1.000
_cell.angle_alpha   90.00
_cell.angle_beta   90.00
_cell.angle_gamma   90.00
#
_symmetry.space_group_name_H-M   'P 1'
#
loop_
_entity.id
_entity.type
_entity.pdbx_description
1 polymer ?
#
loop_
_entity_poly.entity_id
_entity_poly.type
_entity_poly.pdbx_seq_one_letter_code
_entity_poly.pdbx_strand_id
1 'polypeptide(L)' 'MRLTQGTFSFLPDLTDEQINKQIEYAVENNWAINIEYTEDPHPRNNYWELWGLPLFDIQDAAT' A
#
# COMPACT_ATOMS: atom_id res chain seq x y z
N MET A 1 16.76 12.80 -6.28
CA MET A 1 15.97 13.28 -5.12
C MET A 1 15.02 12.16 -4.70
N ARG A 2 14.59 12.09 -3.43
CA ARG A 2 13.68 11.03 -2.94
C ARG A 2 12.24 11.55 -3.00
N LEU A 3 11.33 10.78 -3.59
CA LEU A 3 9.90 11.04 -3.54
C LEU A 3 9.39 10.78 -2.11
N THR A 4 8.61 11.71 -1.56
CA THR A 4 8.11 11.63 -0.18
C THR A 4 6.58 11.58 -0.10
N GLN A 5 5.91 11.18 -1.18
CA GLN A 5 4.50 10.77 -1.13
C GLN A 5 4.39 9.45 -0.38
N GLY A 6 3.25 9.19 0.26
CA GLY A 6 3.04 8.01 1.11
C GLY A 6 3.36 8.26 2.59
N THR A 7 2.66 7.55 3.48
CA THR A 7 2.61 7.82 4.92
C THR A 7 3.96 7.69 5.62
N PHE A 8 4.82 6.78 5.16
CA PHE A 8 6.06 6.40 5.85
C PHE A 8 7.35 6.82 5.12
N SER A 9 7.27 7.65 4.08
CA SER A 9 8.40 7.88 3.15
C SER A 9 9.58 8.68 3.72
N PHE A 10 9.44 9.20 4.95
CA PHE A 10 10.54 9.78 5.74
C PHE A 10 11.29 8.76 6.60
N LEU A 11 10.74 7.55 6.75
CA LEU A 11 11.43 6.41 7.36
C LEU A 11 12.27 5.69 6.28
N PRO A 12 13.19 4.79 6.67
CA PRO A 12 13.76 3.82 5.76
C PRO A 12 12.68 2.98 5.06
N ASP A 13 13.01 2.43 3.90
CA ASP A 13 12.10 1.55 3.17
C ASP A 13 11.72 0.36 4.06
N LEU A 14 10.42 0.05 4.09
CA LEU A 14 9.90 -1.00 4.96
C LEU A 14 10.37 -2.37 4.48
N THR A 15 10.69 -3.25 5.43
CA THR A 15 10.90 -4.68 5.15
C THR A 15 9.57 -5.40 4.96
N ASP A 16 9.59 -6.57 4.33
CA ASP A 16 8.38 -7.40 4.17
C ASP A 16 7.70 -7.72 5.51
N GLU A 17 8.49 -7.94 6.57
CA GLU A 17 7.96 -8.15 7.92
C GLU A 17 7.21 -6.91 8.45
N GLN A 18 7.71 -5.72 8.16
CA GLN A 18 7.05 -4.47 8.56
C GLN A 18 5.80 -4.20 7.74
N ILE A 19 5.83 -4.51 6.43
CA ILE A 19 4.68 -4.41 5.53
C ILE A 19 3.57 -5.34 6.01
N ASN A 20 3.89 -6.60 6.33
CA ASN A 20 2.92 -7.58 6.85
C ASN A 20 2.19 -7.06 8.10
N LYS A 21 2.90 -6.43 9.03
CA LYS A 21 2.27 -5.82 10.23
C LYS A 21 1.29 -4.70 9.89
N GLN A 22 1.55 -3.91 8.83
CA GLN A 22 0.60 -2.88 8.39
C GLN A 22 -0.63 -3.50 7.71
N ILE A 23 -0.44 -4.59 6.96
CA ILE A 23 -1.52 -5.34 6.32
C ILE A 23 -2.40 -6.00 7.38
N GLU A 24 -1.80 -6.69 8.36
CA GLU A 24 -2.50 -7.30 9.50
C GLU A 24 -3.39 -6.28 10.22
N TYR A 25 -2.84 -5.09 10.52
CA TYR A 25 -3.61 -4.00 11.11
C TYR A 25 -4.82 -3.61 10.24
N ALA A 26 -4.67 -3.47 8.93
CA ALA A 26 -5.78 -3.14 8.04
C ALA A 26 -6.84 -4.25 7.98
N VAL A 27 -6.42 -5.51 7.98
CA VAL A 27 -7.32 -6.69 8.03
C VAL A 27 -8.11 -6.73 9.35
N GLU A 28 -7.45 -6.52 10.49
CA GLU A 28 -8.12 -6.45 11.81
C GLU A 28 -9.20 -5.35 11.87
N ASN A 29 -9.03 -4.27 11.09
CA ASN A 29 -9.99 -3.18 10.98
C ASN A 29 -11.06 -3.41 9.89
N ASN A 30 -11.09 -4.57 9.24
CA ASN A 30 -11.99 -4.91 8.13
C ASN A 30 -11.90 -3.92 6.94
N TRP A 31 -10.69 -3.49 6.59
CA TRP A 31 -10.47 -2.64 5.43
C TRP A 31 -10.16 -3.45 4.18
N ALA A 32 -10.68 -3.01 3.04
CA ALA A 32 -10.28 -3.53 1.75
C ALA A 32 -8.87 -3.00 1.39
N ILE A 33 -8.01 -3.88 0.89
CA ILE A 33 -6.61 -3.57 0.55
C ILE A 33 -6.41 -3.71 -0.95
N ASN A 34 -5.70 -2.78 -1.58
CA ASN A 34 -5.31 -2.86 -2.99
C ASN A 34 -3.83 -2.48 -3.18
N ILE A 35 -3.31 -2.78 -4.38
CA ILE A 35 -1.98 -2.36 -4.82
C ILE A 35 -2.15 -1.49 -6.06
N GLU A 36 -1.46 -0.36 -6.07
CA GLU A 36 -1.44 0.61 -7.17
C GLU A 36 0.02 0.94 -7.56
N TYR A 37 0.25 1.25 -8.84
CA TYR A 37 1.58 1.59 -9.34
C TYR A 37 1.53 2.71 -10.40
N THR A 38 2.62 3.48 -10.50
CA THR A 38 2.78 4.49 -11.55
C THR A 38 4.26 4.78 -11.82
N GLU A 39 4.56 5.27 -13.02
CA GLU A 39 5.85 5.86 -13.39
C GLU A 39 5.81 7.40 -13.39
N ASP A 40 4.64 8.03 -13.19
CA ASP A 40 4.47 9.49 -13.09
C ASP A 40 4.22 9.92 -11.62
N PRO A 41 5.26 10.36 -10.89
CA PRO A 41 5.15 10.75 -9.48
C PRO A 41 4.63 12.18 -9.29
N HIS A 42 4.00 12.80 -10.30
CA HIS A 42 3.48 14.15 -10.19
C HIS A 42 2.52 14.27 -8.99
N PRO A 43 2.63 15.31 -8.14
CA PRO A 43 1.85 15.44 -6.89
C PRO A 43 0.34 15.62 -7.10
N ARG A 44 -0.11 15.70 -8.36
CA ARG A 44 -1.52 15.80 -8.76
C ARG A 44 -1.96 14.64 -9.65
N ASN A 45 -1.09 13.64 -9.84
CA ASN A 45 -1.48 12.39 -10.46
C ASN A 45 -2.26 11.55 -9.43
N ASN A 46 -3.59 11.61 -9.50
CA ASN A 46 -4.46 11.04 -8.46
C ASN A 46 -4.86 9.58 -8.72
N TYR A 47 -4.70 9.09 -9.96
CA TYR A 47 -5.20 7.78 -10.38
C TYR A 47 -4.02 6.97 -10.88
N TRP A 48 -3.51 6.10 -10.02
CA TRP A 48 -2.48 5.14 -10.37
C TRP A 48 -3.13 3.89 -10.98
N GLU A 49 -2.32 3.07 -11.63
CA GLU A 49 -2.80 1.85 -12.27
C GLU A 49 -3.07 0.76 -11.23
N LEU A 50 -4.22 0.11 -11.33
CA LEU A 50 -4.60 -0.96 -10.41
C LEU A 50 -3.85 -2.26 -10.74
N TRP A 51 -3.31 -2.92 -9.72
CA TRP A 51 -2.93 -4.31 -9.82
C TRP A 51 -4.14 -5.21 -9.51
N GLY A 52 -4.96 -5.49 -10.51
CA GLY A 52 -6.17 -6.29 -10.37
C GLY A 52 -7.30 -5.54 -9.66
N LEU A 53 -8.09 -6.26 -8.85
CA LEU A 53 -9.18 -5.69 -8.04
C LEU A 53 -8.74 -5.54 -6.59
N PRO A 54 -9.31 -4.59 -5.81
CA PRO A 54 -9.13 -4.57 -4.37
C PRO A 54 -9.53 -5.92 -3.74
N LEU A 55 -8.75 -6.34 -2.77
CA LEU A 55 -8.94 -7.57 -2.02
C LEU A 55 -9.98 -7.31 -0.92
N PHE A 56 -11.25 -7.52 -1.27
CA PHE A 56 -12.36 -7.50 -0.32
C PHE A 56 -12.42 -8.83 0.46
N ASP A 57 -12.91 -8.78 1.69
CA ASP A 57 -13.17 -9.94 2.55
C ASP A 57 -11.94 -10.84 2.82
N ILE A 58 -10.72 -10.29 2.71
CA ILE A 58 -9.51 -11.00 3.07
C ILE A 58 -9.39 -11.17 4.59
N GLN A 59 -8.94 -12.36 5.00
CA GLN A 59 -8.80 -12.73 6.41
C GLN A 59 -7.36 -12.85 6.87
N ASP A 60 -6.41 -12.76 5.94
CA ASP A 60 -5.00 -12.98 6.20
C ASP A 60 -4.12 -12.13 5.27
N ALA A 61 -2.93 -11.78 5.77
CA ALA A 61 -1.93 -10.99 5.06
C ALA A 61 -1.09 -11.82 4.08
N ALA A 62 -1.10 -13.16 4.16
CA ALA A 62 -0.27 -14.02 3.33
C ALA A 62 -0.97 -14.60 2.08
N THR A 63 -2.26 -14.29 1.85
CA THR A 63 -3.07 -14.88 0.77
C THR A 63 -3.17 -14.00 -0.47
#